data_AF-A0A6N9U5E8-F1
#
_entry.id   AF-A0A6N9U5E8-F1
#
_cell.length_a   1.000
_cell.length_b   1.000
_cell.length_c   1.000
_cell.angle_alpha   90.00
_cell.angle_beta   90.00
_cell.angle_gamma   90.00
#
_symmetry.space_group_name_H-M   'P 1'
#
loop_
_entity.id
_entity.type
_entity.pdbx_description
1 polymer ?
#
loop_
_entity_poly.entity_id
_entity_poly.type
_entity_poly.pdbx_seq_one_letter_code
_entity_poly.pdbx_strand_id
1 'polypeptide(L)'
;MVRPYTITHGRTAPERDDLSLITVLTTADEPLDEHGVPLRAGRLQPEHRMILDRCRRSAAVAEVAAGLDLPVSVTKILLADLVAQGLLLARAPLTVARASGGADMGLLAAVRDGLRRL
;
A
#
# COMPACT_ATOMS: atom_id res chain seq x y z
N MET A 1 24.23 -9.74 8.63
CA MET A 1 23.18 -8.88 9.22
C MET A 1 23.39 -7.47 8.69
N VAL A 2 22.54 -7.00 7.77
CA VAL A 2 22.62 -5.63 7.22
C VAL A 2 22.00 -4.69 8.24
N ARG A 3 22.60 -3.52 8.50
CA ARG A 3 22.04 -2.59 9.49
C ARG A 3 20.76 -1.95 8.92
N PRO A 4 19.66 -1.86 9.68
CA PRO A 4 18.38 -1.35 9.17
C PRO A 4 18.48 0.05 8.50
N TYR A 5 19.42 0.88 8.96
CA TYR A 5 19.65 2.24 8.46
C TYR A 5 20.28 2.33 7.06
N THR A 6 20.91 1.26 6.57
CA THR A 6 21.45 1.25 5.20
C THR A 6 20.37 0.98 4.17
N ILE A 7 19.27 0.34 4.55
CA ILE A 7 18.15 0.01 3.66
C ILE A 7 17.39 1.30 3.27
N THR A 8 17.19 2.20 4.23
CA THR A 8 16.47 3.47 4.04
C THR A 8 17.35 4.60 3.51
N HIS A 9 18.64 4.33 3.23
CA HIS A 9 19.65 5.33 2.83
C HIS A 9 19.75 6.51 3.82
N GLY A 10 19.62 6.24 5.13
CA GLY A 10 19.71 7.27 6.18
C GLY A 10 18.39 7.98 6.51
N ARG A 11 17.28 7.67 5.84
CA ARG A 11 15.95 8.20 6.22
C ARG A 11 15.48 7.58 7.53
N THR A 12 14.97 8.43 8.42
CA THR A 12 14.49 8.08 9.76
C THR A 12 12.96 8.13 9.90
N ALA A 13 12.25 8.69 8.93
CA ALA A 13 10.80 8.80 8.91
C ALA A 13 10.23 8.52 7.51
N PRO A 14 9.02 7.93 7.40
CA PRO A 14 8.34 7.73 6.12
C PRO A 14 7.80 9.06 5.55
N GLU A 15 7.65 9.16 4.23
CA GLU A 15 6.97 10.32 3.60
C GLU A 15 5.48 10.40 3.94
N ARG A 16 4.87 9.28 4.36
CA ARG A 16 3.47 9.20 4.82
C ARG A 16 3.40 8.62 6.23
N ASP A 17 2.70 9.29 7.14
CA ASP A 17 2.55 8.87 8.55
C ASP A 17 1.18 8.23 8.86
N ASP A 18 0.30 8.12 7.86
CA ASP A 18 -1.04 7.53 7.99
C ASP A 18 -1.06 5.99 7.96
N LEU A 19 0.10 5.35 7.78
CA LEU A 19 0.23 3.90 7.77
C LEU A 19 0.22 3.35 9.20
N SER A 20 -0.91 2.76 9.63
CA SER A 20 -1.02 1.99 10.87
C SER A 20 -0.64 0.52 10.66
N LEU A 21 -0.41 -0.23 11.75
CA LEU A 21 -0.08 -1.67 11.66
C LEU A 21 -1.17 -2.51 10.97
N ILE A 22 -2.42 -2.05 11.05
CA ILE A 22 -3.60 -2.71 10.49
C ILE A 22 -4.00 -2.15 9.13
N THR A 23 -3.27 -1.16 8.61
CA THR A 23 -3.48 -0.67 7.25
C THR A 23 -3.22 -1.80 6.27
N VAL A 24 -4.18 -2.04 5.38
CA VAL A 24 -4.12 -3.12 4.40
C VAL A 24 -3.49 -2.58 3.11
N LEU A 25 -2.57 -3.33 2.55
CA LEU A 25 -1.79 -2.99 1.37
C LEU A 25 -2.13 -3.95 0.26
N THR A 26 -2.13 -3.47 -0.98
CA THR A 26 -2.34 -4.30 -2.17
C THR A 26 -1.53 -3.72 -3.32
N THR A 27 -0.84 -4.57 -4.07
CA THR A 27 -0.09 -4.16 -5.26
C THR A 27 -1.06 -3.62 -6.31
N ALA A 28 -0.73 -2.47 -6.92
CA ALA A 28 -1.55 -1.91 -7.98
C ALA A 28 -1.52 -2.82 -9.22
N ASP A 29 -2.69 -3.02 -9.83
CA ASP A 29 -2.78 -3.64 -11.15
C ASP A 29 -2.27 -2.64 -12.19
N GLU A 30 -1.20 -3.03 -12.91
CA GLU A 30 -0.61 -2.25 -14.01
C GLU A 30 -0.24 -0.80 -13.63
N PRO A 31 0.81 -0.59 -12.81
CA PRO A 31 1.14 0.74 -12.31
C PRO A 31 1.47 1.70 -13.46
N LEU A 32 0.72 2.79 -13.55
CA LEU A 32 0.90 3.88 -14.51
C LEU A 32 1.49 5.10 -13.80
N ASP A 33 2.41 5.80 -14.46
CA ASP A 33 2.88 7.10 -13.98
C ASP A 33 1.83 8.19 -14.19
N GLU A 34 2.15 9.43 -13.77
CA GLU A 34 1.27 10.59 -13.92
C GLU A 34 0.89 10.90 -15.39
N HIS A 35 1.59 10.33 -16.37
CA HIS A 35 1.36 10.48 -17.80
C HIS A 35 0.66 9.26 -18.43
N GLY A 36 0.24 8.28 -17.62
CA GLY A 36 -0.41 7.05 -18.11
C GLY A 36 0.57 6.06 -18.75
N VAL A 37 1.87 6.17 -18.48
CA VAL A 37 2.89 5.25 -18.98
C VAL A 37 3.18 4.16 -17.94
N PRO A 38 3.27 2.88 -18.32
CA PRO A 38 3.61 1.82 -17.37
C PRO A 38 4.94 2.06 -16.66
N LEU A 39 4.90 2.16 -15.34
CA LEU A 39 6.10 2.29 -14.50
C LEU A 39 6.96 1.04 -14.67
N ARG A 40 8.17 1.22 -15.22
CA ARG A 40 9.12 0.12 -15.36
C ARG A 40 9.85 -0.15 -14.05
N ALA A 41 9.79 -1.40 -13.58
CA ALA A 41 10.40 -1.92 -12.34
C ALA A 41 11.95 -1.86 -12.26
N GLY A 42 12.62 -1.15 -13.17
CA GLY A 42 14.07 -1.13 -13.34
C GLY A 42 14.86 -0.52 -12.18
N ARG A 43 14.22 0.29 -11.32
CA ARG A 43 14.87 0.97 -10.18
C ARG A 43 14.48 0.44 -8.79
N LEU A 44 13.74 -0.66 -8.69
CA LEU A 44 13.29 -1.16 -7.39
C LEU A 44 14.41 -1.86 -6.62
N GLN A 45 14.51 -1.54 -5.32
CA GLN A 45 15.33 -2.28 -4.37
C GLN A 45 14.81 -3.73 -4.21
N PRO A 46 15.64 -4.68 -3.79
CA PRO A 46 15.20 -6.05 -3.51
C PRO A 46 14.01 -6.11 -2.55
N GLU A 47 14.04 -5.30 -1.49
CA GLU A 47 12.98 -5.22 -0.48
C GLU A 47 11.67 -4.72 -1.08
N HIS A 48 11.73 -3.73 -2.00
CA HIS A 48 10.55 -3.26 -2.74
C HIS A 48 9.91 -4.37 -3.57
N ARG A 49 10.72 -5.20 -4.25
CA ARG A 49 10.20 -6.33 -5.03
C ARG A 49 9.54 -7.37 -4.12
N MET A 50 10.15 -7.67 -2.98
CA MET A 50 9.58 -8.60 -2.00
C MET A 50 8.26 -8.09 -1.43
N ILE A 51 8.15 -6.79 -1.16
CA ILE A 51 6.90 -6.17 -0.72
C ILE A 51 5.81 -6.34 -1.78
N LEU A 52 6.09 -5.97 -3.04
CA LEU A 52 5.12 -6.03 -4.12
C LEU A 52 4.65 -7.46 -4.39
N ASP A 53 5.53 -8.45 -4.28
CA ASP A 53 5.16 -9.84 -4.45
C ASP A 53 4.25 -10.34 -3.32
N ARG A 54 4.59 -10.00 -2.06
CA ARG A 54 3.75 -10.32 -0.89
C ARG A 54 2.38 -9.64 -0.96
N CYS A 55 2.33 -8.40 -1.43
CA CYS A 55 1.09 -7.61 -1.51
C CYS A 55 0.25 -7.89 -2.77
N ARG A 56 0.64 -8.86 -3.62
CA ARG A 56 -0.25 -9.38 -4.69
C ARG A 56 -1.57 -9.92 -4.12
N ARG A 57 -1.52 -10.44 -2.89
CA ARG A 57 -2.68 -10.66 -2.04
C ARG A 57 -2.67 -9.59 -0.97
N SER A 58 -3.85 -9.07 -0.62
CA SER A 58 -3.94 -8.02 0.39
C SER A 58 -3.30 -8.47 1.71
N ALA A 59 -2.41 -7.64 2.27
CA ALA A 59 -1.69 -7.92 3.51
C ALA A 59 -1.60 -6.66 4.37
N ALA A 60 -1.64 -6.81 5.69
CA ALA A 60 -1.47 -5.69 6.62
C ALA A 60 0.00 -5.28 6.75
N VAL A 61 0.26 -4.03 7.14
CA VAL A 61 1.62 -3.52 7.40
C VAL A 61 2.39 -4.43 8.36
N ALA A 62 1.74 -4.92 9.43
CA ALA A 62 2.36 -5.82 10.39
C ALA A 62 2.81 -7.15 9.76
N GLU A 63 2.00 -7.72 8.87
CA GLU A 63 2.29 -8.98 8.18
C GLU A 63 3.46 -8.79 7.20
N VAL A 64 3.51 -7.66 6.50
CA VAL A 64 4.63 -7.33 5.61
C VAL A 64 5.92 -7.17 6.42
N ALA A 65 5.90 -6.44 7.54
CA ALA A 65 7.08 -6.25 8.38
C ALA A 65 7.61 -7.59 8.93
N ALA A 66 6.72 -8.44 9.45
CA ALA A 66 7.06 -9.78 9.92
C ALA A 66 7.61 -10.66 8.79
N GLY A 67 7.03 -10.58 7.59
CA GLY A 67 7.48 -11.36 6.43
C GLY A 67 8.84 -10.92 5.87
N LEU A 68 9.25 -9.67 6.10
CA LEU A 68 10.56 -9.15 5.69
C LEU A 68 11.62 -9.27 6.78
N ASP A 69 11.23 -9.62 8.01
CA ASP A 69 12.09 -9.59 9.20
C ASP A 69 12.76 -8.19 9.40
N LEU A 70 11.97 -7.14 9.17
CA LEU A 70 12.41 -5.75 9.31
C LEU A 70 11.64 -5.03 10.42
N PRO A 71 12.27 -4.05 11.10
CA PRO A 71 11.54 -3.17 12.01
C PRO A 71 10.38 -2.47 11.30
N VAL A 72 9.23 -2.37 11.97
CA VAL A 72 8.02 -1.73 11.42
C VAL A 72 8.29 -0.32 10.89
N SER A 73 9.13 0.46 11.57
CA SER A 73 9.50 1.81 11.14
C SER A 73 10.19 1.82 9.77
N VAL A 74 11.11 0.88 9.54
CA VAL A 74 11.80 0.71 8.26
C VAL A 74 10.83 0.22 7.19
N THR A 75 9.98 -0.74 7.51
CA THR A 75 8.96 -1.23 6.58
C THR A 75 8.04 -0.11 6.15
N LYS A 76 7.54 0.73 7.07
CA LYS A 76 6.70 1.89 6.74
C LYS A 76 7.37 2.87 5.77
N ILE A 77 8.68 3.07 5.87
CA ILE A 77 9.44 3.92 4.92
C ILE A 77 9.36 3.33 3.52
N LEU A 78 9.69 2.04 3.36
CA LEU A 78 9.65 1.36 2.06
C LEU A 78 8.23 1.29 1.47
N LEU A 79 7.23 1.11 2.34
CA LEU A 79 5.83 1.11 1.95
C LEU A 79 5.38 2.49 1.47
N ALA A 80 5.76 3.56 2.16
CA ALA A 80 5.44 4.93 1.77
C ALA A 80 6.02 5.26 0.40
N ASP A 81 7.25 4.81 0.10
CA ASP A 81 7.87 5.00 -1.22
C ASP A 81 7.07 4.33 -2.33
N LEU A 82 6.66 3.07 -2.12
CA LEU A 82 5.89 2.32 -3.10
C LEU A 82 4.48 2.90 -3.30
N VAL A 83 3.88 3.44 -2.26
CA VAL A 83 2.60 4.16 -2.34
C VAL A 83 2.77 5.47 -3.11
N ALA A 84 3.82 6.24 -2.84
CA ALA A 84 4.12 7.48 -3.56
C ALA A 84 4.39 7.23 -5.05
N GLN A 85 4.99 6.08 -5.39
CA GLN A 85 5.22 5.64 -6.76
C GLN A 85 3.99 5.03 -7.45
N GLY A 86 2.85 4.93 -6.77
CA GLY A 86 1.63 4.31 -7.31
C GLY A 86 1.73 2.79 -7.51
N LEU A 87 2.78 2.15 -6.97
CA LEU A 87 2.98 0.70 -7.08
C LEU A 87 2.20 -0.09 -6.03
N LEU A 88 1.82 0.59 -4.95
CA LEU A 88 1.12 0.00 -3.82
C LEU A 88 -0.06 0.88 -3.41
N LEU A 89 -1.21 0.24 -3.17
CA LEU A 89 -2.42 0.89 -2.68
C LEU A 89 -2.54 0.63 -1.18
N ALA A 90 -2.72 1.69 -0.40
CA ALA A 90 -2.97 1.62 1.04
C ALA A 90 -4.44 1.92 1.31
N ARG A 91 -5.11 1.04 2.06
CA ARG A 91 -6.51 1.20 2.46
C ARG A 91 -6.68 1.01 3.96
N ALA A 92 -7.59 1.77 4.54
CA ALA A 92 -8.02 1.51 5.91
C ALA A 92 -8.62 0.10 6.02
N PRO A 93 -8.39 -0.61 7.13
CA PRO A 93 -9.04 -1.89 7.36
C PRO A 93 -10.55 -1.73 7.39
N LEU A 94 -11.27 -2.70 6.82
CA LEU A 94 -12.72 -2.67 6.61
C LEU A 94 -13.50 -2.37 7.89
N THR A 95 -13.03 -2.85 9.05
CA THR A 95 -13.65 -2.59 10.35
C THR A 95 -13.59 -1.11 10.72
N VAL A 96 -12.44 -0.46 10.49
CA VAL A 96 -12.26 0.98 10.74
C VAL A 96 -13.06 1.80 9.72
N ALA A 97 -13.04 1.41 8.44
CA ALA A 97 -13.83 2.07 7.42
C ALA A 97 -15.34 2.05 7.72
N ARG A 98 -15.85 0.95 8.29
CA ARG A 98 -17.25 0.86 8.74
C ARG A 98 -17.55 1.70 9.96
N ALA A 99 -16.65 1.76 10.94
CA ALA A 99 -16.81 2.56 12.15
C ALA A 99 -16.82 4.07 11.85
N SER A 100 -16.07 4.51 10.84
CA SER A 100 -16.00 5.92 10.42
C SER A 100 -17.10 6.35 9.44
N GLY A 101 -18.20 5.60 9.35
CA GLY A 101 -19.36 5.95 8.51
C GLY A 101 -19.58 5.05 7.30
N GLY A 102 -18.63 4.16 6.94
CA GLY A 102 -18.79 3.20 5.85
C GLY A 102 -19.07 3.84 4.48
N ALA A 103 -19.13 3.02 3.42
CA ALA A 103 -19.75 3.48 2.19
C ALA A 103 -21.27 3.44 2.38
N ASP A 104 -21.96 4.57 2.11
CA ASP A 104 -23.42 4.64 2.20
C ASP A 104 -24.04 3.62 1.25
N MET A 105 -24.63 2.57 1.83
CA MET A 105 -25.22 1.47 1.07
C MET A 105 -26.43 1.92 0.24
N GLY A 106 -27.13 2.97 0.66
CA GLY A 106 -28.22 3.58 -0.10
C GLY A 106 -27.70 4.27 -1.36
N LEU A 107 -26.60 5.02 -1.24
CA LEU A 107 -25.92 5.61 -2.40
C LEU A 107 -25.38 4.53 -3.34
N LEU A 108 -24.72 3.49 -2.81
CA LEU A 108 -24.20 2.38 -3.62
C LEU A 108 -25.31 1.61 -4.35
N ALA A 109 -26.46 1.40 -3.69
CA ALA A 109 -27.62 0.80 -4.33
C ALA A 109 -28.17 1.69 -5.45
N ALA A 110 -28.29 2.99 -5.21
CA ALA A 110 -28.73 3.95 -6.22
C ALA A 110 -27.80 3.99 -7.45
N VAL A 111 -26.47 4.00 -7.23
CA VAL A 111 -25.47 3.93 -8.31
C VAL A 111 -25.59 2.63 -9.10
N ARG A 112 -25.70 1.48 -8.41
CA ARG A 112 -25.90 0.17 -9.07
C ARG A 112 -27.16 0.16 -9.93
N ASP A 113 -28.26 0.67 -9.39
CA ASP A 113 -29.55 0.67 -10.08
C ASP A 113 -29.57 1.69 -11.23
N GLY A 114 -28.76 2.74 -11.17
CA GLY A 114 -28.49 3.65 -12.29
C GLY A 114 -27.70 2.96 -13.40
N LEU A 115 -26.60 2.27 -13.07
CA LEU A 115 -25.76 1.55 -14.05
C LEU A 115 -26.49 0.42 -14.77
N ARG A 116 -27.46 -0.25 -14.13
CA ARG A 116 -28.28 -1.31 -14.76
C ARG A 116 -29.36 -0.79 -15.72
N ARG A 117 -29.62 0.52 -15.73
CA ARG A 117 -30.63 1.17 -16.58
C ARG A 117 -30.04 1.79 -17.85
N LEU A 118 -28.74 1.62 -18.06
CA LEU A 118 -28.01 1.96 -19.28
C LEU A 118 -27.78 0.69 -20.11
#